data_AF-U2KIA9-F1
#
_entry.id   AF-U2KIA9-F1
#
_cell.length_a   1.000
_cell.length_b   1.000
_cell.length_c   1.000
_cell.angle_alpha   90.00
_cell.angle_beta   90.00
_cell.angle_gamma   90.00
#
_symmetry.space_group_name_H-M   'P 1'
#
loop_
_entity.id
_entity.type
_entity.pdbx_description
1 polymer ?
#
loop_
_entity_poly.entity_id
_entity_poly.type
_entity_poly.pdbx_seq_one_letter_code
_entity_poly.pdbx_strand_id
1 'polypeptide(L)'
;MTKTKNRYKFTFGQKPLTLTTDKDNLFMEEVERVAREKYDSIKEALPTADDETVAILMAINSLSTQLSREIEFDKKETELDTLRKKTLTNIKGRKASKVSGN
;
A
#
# COMPACT_ATOMS: atom_id res chain seq x y z
N MET A 1 -19.03 8.09 14.49
CA MET A 1 -19.46 8.46 13.12
C MET A 1 -19.54 7.17 12.31
N THR A 2 -20.72 6.79 11.85
CA THR A 2 -20.93 5.61 11.00
C THR A 2 -20.29 5.88 9.62
N LYS A 3 -19.27 5.10 9.23
CA LYS A 3 -18.70 5.15 7.87
C LYS A 3 -19.82 4.79 6.89
N THR A 4 -20.29 5.77 6.12
CA THR A 4 -21.27 5.54 5.07
C THR A 4 -20.57 4.77 3.96
N LYS A 5 -21.03 3.55 3.66
CA LYS A 5 -20.45 2.74 2.58
C LYS A 5 -20.91 3.31 1.24
N ASN A 6 -19.94 3.60 0.39
CA ASN A 6 -20.14 4.05 -0.97
C ASN A 6 -20.27 2.84 -1.91
N ARG A 7 -21.08 2.97 -2.96
CA ARG A 7 -21.20 1.97 -4.03
C ARG A 7 -20.56 2.53 -5.29
N TYR A 8 -19.41 1.98 -5.65
CA TYR A 8 -18.67 2.38 -6.84
C TYR A 8 -18.93 1.39 -7.98
N LYS A 9 -19.33 1.90 -9.15
CA LYS A 9 -19.59 1.10 -10.35
C LYS A 9 -18.48 1.37 -11.36
N PHE A 10 -17.92 0.31 -11.92
CA PHE A 10 -16.86 0.41 -12.91
C PHE A 10 -16.90 -0.78 -13.87
N THR A 11 -16.19 -0.67 -15.00
CA THR A 11 -16.03 -1.77 -15.95
C THR A 11 -14.59 -2.23 -15.94
N PHE A 12 -14.37 -3.52 -15.73
CA PHE A 12 -13.06 -4.13 -15.74
C PHE A 12 -13.01 -5.25 -16.79
N GLY A 13 -12.08 -5.13 -17.74
CA GLY A 13 -12.15 -5.91 -18.98
C GLY A 13 -13.50 -5.67 -19.67
N GLN A 14 -14.26 -6.76 -19.87
CA GLN A 14 -15.60 -6.71 -20.47
C GLN A 14 -16.74 -6.80 -19.44
N LYS A 15 -16.44 -6.77 -18.14
CA LYS A 15 -17.41 -7.04 -17.07
C LYS A 15 -17.75 -5.77 -16.29
N PRO A 16 -19.03 -5.33 -16.26
CA PRO A 16 -19.46 -4.27 -15.34
C PRO A 16 -19.54 -4.83 -13.91
N LEU A 17 -18.91 -4.15 -12.97
CA LEU A 17 -18.79 -4.55 -11.57
C LEU A 17 -19.30 -3.43 -10.65
N THR A 18 -19.75 -3.81 -9.46
CA THR A 18 -20.11 -2.87 -8.39
C THR A 18 -19.42 -3.27 -7.09
N LEU A 19 -18.61 -2.37 -6.56
CA LEU A 19 -17.92 -2.55 -5.28
C LEU A 19 -18.62 -1.74 -4.19
N THR A 20 -18.69 -2.30 -2.98
CA THR A 20 -19.06 -1.55 -1.78
C THR A 20 -17.79 -1.23 -1.01
N THR A 21 -17.49 0.05 -0.82
CA THR A 21 -16.23 0.53 -0.24
C THR A 21 -16.48 1.64 0.78
N ASP A 22 -15.53 1.86 1.69
CA ASP A 22 -15.52 3.03 2.58
C ASP A 22 -14.68 4.20 2.03
N LYS A 23 -14.14 4.05 0.81
CA LYS A 23 -13.35 5.05 0.09
C LYS A 23 -14.25 5.99 -0.73
N ASP A 24 -13.77 7.20 -0.95
CA ASP A 24 -14.42 8.16 -1.84
C ASP A 24 -14.27 7.76 -3.33
N ASN A 25 -15.00 8.45 -4.20
CA ASN A 25 -15.00 8.16 -5.64
C ASN A 25 -13.64 8.44 -6.29
N LEU A 26 -12.96 9.53 -5.92
CA LEU A 26 -11.67 9.91 -6.52
C LEU A 26 -10.60 8.84 -6.24
N PHE A 27 -10.60 8.29 -5.03
CA PHE A 27 -9.73 7.17 -4.67
C PHE A 27 -10.06 5.93 -5.49
N MET A 28 -11.34 5.63 -5.69
CA MET A 28 -11.76 4.46 -6.47
C MET A 28 -11.47 4.60 -7.97
N GLU A 29 -11.59 5.81 -8.53
CA GLU A 29 -11.20 6.12 -9.91
C GLU A 29 -9.70 5.87 -10.12
N GLU A 30 -8.87 6.28 -9.16
CA GLU A 30 -7.43 6.03 -9.21
C GLU A 30 -7.09 4.53 -9.09
N VAL A 31 -7.80 3.80 -8.21
CA VAL A 31 -7.66 2.33 -8.12
C VAL A 31 -8.05 1.66 -9.45
N GLU A 32 -9.13 2.10 -10.09
CA GLU A 32 -9.56 1.59 -11.39
C GLU A 32 -8.51 1.87 -12.47
N ARG A 33 -7.95 3.08 -12.52
CA ARG A 33 -6.87 3.44 -13.45
C ARG A 33 -5.66 2.54 -13.28
N VAL A 34 -5.18 2.37 -12.05
CA VAL A 34 -4.03 1.50 -11.73
C VAL A 34 -4.31 0.04 -12.08
N ALA A 35 -5.53 -0.45 -11.82
CA ALA A 35 -5.92 -1.81 -12.18
C ALA A 35 -5.91 -2.01 -13.69
N ARG A 36 -6.43 -1.04 -14.47
CA ARG A 36 -6.45 -1.10 -15.94
C ARG A 36 -5.04 -1.11 -16.51
N GLU A 37 -4.16 -0.23 -16.04
CA GLU A 37 -2.76 -0.19 -16.49
C GLU A 37 -2.02 -1.50 -16.24
N LYS A 38 -2.22 -2.12 -15.07
CA LYS A 38 -1.63 -3.42 -14.75
C LYS A 38 -2.20 -4.54 -15.61
N TYR A 39 -3.52 -4.52 -15.82
CA TYR A 39 -4.20 -5.50 -16.66
C TYR A 39 -3.68 -5.45 -18.10
N ASP A 40 -3.63 -4.25 -18.68
CA ASP A 40 -3.17 -4.03 -20.06
C ASP A 40 -1.71 -4.44 -20.22
N SER A 41 -0.84 -4.08 -19.27
CA SER A 41 0.57 -4.49 -19.28
C SER A 41 0.76 -6.02 -19.24
N ILE A 42 -0.05 -6.74 -18.47
CA ILE A 42 0.00 -8.21 -18.43
C ILE A 42 -0.55 -8.80 -19.74
N LYS A 43 -1.62 -8.22 -20.30
CA LYS A 43 -2.20 -8.67 -21.56
C LYS A 43 -1.25 -8.46 -22.74
N GLU A 44 -0.49 -7.35 -22.75
CA GLU A 44 0.56 -7.10 -23.74
C GLU A 44 1.71 -8.13 -23.63
N ALA A 45 2.10 -8.49 -22.41
CA ALA A 45 3.13 -9.50 -22.18
C ALA A 45 2.65 -10.94 -22.49
N LEU A 46 1.34 -11.21 -22.30
CA LEU A 46 0.71 -12.51 -22.48
C LEU A 46 -0.54 -12.40 -23.39
N PRO A 47 -0.37 -12.14 -24.69
CA PRO A 47 -1.50 -11.84 -25.59
C PRO A 47 -2.47 -13.01 -25.77
N THR A 48 -2.01 -14.24 -25.52
CA THR A 48 -2.81 -15.47 -25.62
C THR A 48 -3.53 -15.84 -24.33
N ALA A 49 -3.25 -15.16 -23.21
CA ALA A 49 -3.92 -15.44 -21.94
C ALA A 49 -5.36 -14.91 -21.97
N ASP A 50 -6.31 -15.69 -21.48
CA ASP A 50 -7.69 -15.25 -21.31
C ASP A 50 -7.81 -14.19 -20.19
N ASP A 51 -8.93 -13.49 -20.17
CA ASP A 51 -9.15 -12.35 -19.26
C ASP A 51 -9.18 -12.76 -17.78
N GLU A 52 -9.56 -14.01 -17.47
CA GLU A 52 -9.58 -14.53 -16.10
C GLU A 52 -8.17 -14.83 -15.61
N THR A 53 -7.35 -15.48 -16.44
CA THR A 53 -5.94 -15.74 -16.18
C THR A 53 -5.18 -14.43 -15.95
N VAL A 54 -5.40 -13.42 -16.79
CA VAL A 54 -4.78 -12.09 -16.61
C VAL A 54 -5.22 -11.44 -15.29
N ALA A 55 -6.50 -11.51 -14.94
CA ALA A 55 -7.00 -10.96 -13.68
C ALA A 55 -6.41 -11.67 -12.44
N ILE A 56 -6.26 -13.00 -12.48
CA ILE A 56 -5.62 -13.79 -11.42
C ILE A 56 -4.15 -13.39 -11.27
N LEU A 57 -3.40 -13.30 -12.38
CA LEU A 57 -2.00 -12.88 -12.37
C LEU A 57 -1.85 -11.46 -11.82
N MET A 58 -2.73 -10.54 -12.23
CA MET A 58 -2.75 -9.17 -11.70
C MET A 58 -2.98 -9.14 -10.18
N ALA A 59 -3.90 -9.97 -9.68
CA ALA A 59 -4.19 -10.09 -8.25
C ALA A 59 -2.97 -10.61 -7.48
N ILE A 60 -2.35 -11.71 -7.95
CA ILE A 60 -1.15 -12.29 -7.32
C ILE A 60 0.01 -11.27 -7.31
N ASN A 61 0.28 -10.61 -8.43
CA ASN A 61 1.33 -9.60 -8.53
C ASN A 61 1.08 -8.40 -7.61
N SER A 62 -0.19 -8.00 -7.47
CA SER A 62 -0.58 -6.91 -6.58
C SER A 62 -0.40 -7.29 -5.10
N LEU A 63 -0.78 -8.52 -4.71
CA LEU A 63 -0.54 -9.04 -3.36
C LEU A 63 0.96 -9.17 -3.04
N SER A 64 1.76 -9.65 -3.99
CA SER A 64 3.22 -9.74 -3.84
C SER A 64 3.87 -8.35 -3.62
N THR A 65 3.42 -7.36 -4.39
CA THR A 65 3.87 -5.96 -4.23
C THR A 65 3.43 -5.39 -2.88
N GLN A 66 2.19 -5.66 -2.46
CA GLN A 66 1.67 -5.21 -1.17
C GLN A 66 2.48 -5.80 -0.01
N LEU A 67 2.70 -7.12 0.00
CA LEU A 67 3.49 -7.78 1.04
C LEU A 67 4.92 -7.23 1.10
N SER A 68 5.54 -6.99 -0.05
CA SER A 68 6.89 -6.41 -0.10
C SER A 68 6.93 -5.01 0.54
N ARG A 69 5.90 -4.19 0.32
CA ARG A 69 5.77 -2.86 0.93
C ARG A 69 5.54 -2.94 2.44
N GLU A 70 4.74 -3.89 2.91
CA GLU A 70 4.50 -4.12 4.34
C GLU A 70 5.81 -4.52 5.05
N ILE A 71 6.56 -5.49 4.49
CA ILE A 71 7.87 -5.89 5.03
C ILE A 71 8.86 -4.71 5.09
N GLU A 72 8.90 -3.87 4.05
CA GLU A 72 9.77 -2.69 4.05
C GLU A 72 9.33 -1.64 5.07
N PHE A 73 8.02 -1.47 5.25
CA PHE A 73 7.46 -0.56 6.24
C PHE A 73 7.81 -1.01 7.67
N ASP A 74 7.65 -2.29 7.99
CA ASP A 74 7.98 -2.85 9.30
C ASP A 74 9.48 -2.68 9.64
N LYS A 75 10.35 -2.85 8.63
CA LYS A 75 11.79 -2.58 8.78
C LYS A 75 12.05 -1.12 9.11
N LYS A 76 11.42 -0.20 8.39
CA LYS A 76 11.54 1.25 8.63
C LYS A 76 11.03 1.64 10.01
N GLU A 77 9.93 1.04 10.47
CA GLU A 77 9.38 1.29 11.80
C GLU A 77 10.36 0.84 12.90
N THR A 78 10.93 -0.36 12.74
CA THR A 78 11.95 -0.87 13.65
C THR A 78 13.18 0.03 13.69
N GLU A 79 13.67 0.46 12.53
CA GLU A 79 14.83 1.36 12.43
C GLU A 79 14.53 2.71 13.09
N LEU A 80 13.37 3.30 12.82
CA LEU A 80 12.93 4.57 13.41
C LEU A 80 12.88 4.49 14.95
N ASP A 81 12.37 3.39 15.49
CA ASP A 81 12.32 3.17 16.93
C ASP A 81 13.72 2.99 17.54
N THR A 82 14.64 2.32 16.84
CA THR A 82 16.03 2.24 17.30
C THR A 82 16.72 3.61 17.31
N LEU A 83 16.48 4.44 16.29
CA LEU A 83 17.01 5.80 16.19
C LEU A 83 16.44 6.71 17.29
N ARG A 84 15.13 6.61 17.56
CA ARG A 84 14.46 7.32 18.67
C ARG A 84 15.09 6.94 20.01
N LYS A 85 15.26 5.64 20.29
CA LYS A 85 15.89 5.15 21.53
C LYS A 85 17.32 5.68 21.68
N LYS A 86 18.16 5.56 20.64
CA LYS A 86 19.54 6.06 20.64
C LYS A 86 19.62 7.58 20.87
N THR A 87 18.70 8.32 20.27
CA THR A 87 18.66 9.78 20.44
C THR A 87 18.27 10.17 21.87
N LEU A 88 17.26 9.50 22.45
CA LEU A 88 16.86 9.72 23.83
C LEU A 88 17.97 9.35 24.84
N THR A 89 18.70 8.26 24.61
CA THR A 89 19.85 7.90 25.46
C THR A 89 20.97 8.93 25.36
N ASN A 90 21.28 9.41 24.16
CA ASN A 90 22.31 10.43 23.95
C ASN A 90 21.96 11.77 24.61
N ILE A 91 20.68 12.18 24.56
CA ILE A 91 20.21 13.39 25.26
C ILE A 91 20.29 13.21 26.77
N LYS A 92 19.89 12.06 27.31
CA LYS A 92 20.02 11.76 28.76
C LYS A 92 21.48 11.78 29.22
N GLY A 93 22.38 11.16 28.44
CA GLY A 93 23.82 11.15 28.72
C GLY A 93 24.44 12.54 28.74
N ARG A 94 24.08 13.41 27.79
CA ARG A 94 24.55 14.82 27.75
C ARG A 94 24.00 15.68 28.89
N LYS A 95 22.81 15.40 29.40
CA LYS A 95 22.27 16.10 30.58
C LYS A 95 22.99 15.67 31.86
N ALA A 96 23.29 14.38 32.02
CA ALA A 96 24.04 13.86 33.16
C ALA A 96 25.48 14.41 33.23
N SER A 97 26.16 14.53 32.09
CA SER A 97 27.52 15.10 32.05
C SER A 97 27.59 16.60 32.33
N LYS A 98 26.51 17.35 32.09
CA LYS A 98 26.42 18.79 32.45
C LYS A 98 26.12 19.05 33.93
N VAL A 99 25.52 18.09 34.65
CA VAL A 99 25.17 18.25 36.08
C VAL A 99 26.36 17.87 36.99
N SER A 100 27.29 17.04 36.52
CA SER A 100 28.48 16.63 37.29
C SER A 100 29.66 17.61 37.22
N GLY A 101 29.54 18.71 36.47
CA GLY A 101 30.64 19.65 36.19
C GLY A 101 30.54 21.01 36.86
N ASN A 102 29.72 21.16 37.91
CA ASN A 102 29.52 22.41 38.64
C ASN A 102 29.79 22.23 40.14
#